data_AF-X1KC87-F1
#
_entry.id   AF-X1KC87-F1
#
_cell.length_a   1.000
_cell.length_b   1.000
_cell.length_c   1.000
_cell.angle_alpha   90.00
_cell.angle_beta   90.00
_cell.angle_gamma   90.00
#
_symmetry.space_group_name_H-M   'P 1'
#
loop_
_entity.id
_entity.type
_entity.pdbx_description
1 polymer ?
#
loop_
_entity_poly.entity_id
_entity_poly.type
_entity_poly.pdbx_seq_one_letter_code
_entity_poly.pdbx_strand_id
1 'polypeptide(L)'
;MAYRTICIAGLRDPIMIKQIDECEKHVRDTVLTYFSNISPEDYSLIFHIYGRNGVMGELEPRKEITSHELCLILEVVAKDQELANTICAFARSTLMHYSYKGRIATAGNLAFPYAPSDIPTGAVYRFNIHHLVEV
;
A
#
# COMPACT_ATOMS: atom_id res chain seq x y z
N MET A 1 -16.05 1.13 14.01
CA MET A 1 -16.11 1.32 12.55
C MET A 1 -14.77 1.86 12.10
N ALA A 2 -14.30 1.46 10.92
CA ALA A 2 -13.09 2.03 10.31
C ALA A 2 -13.45 2.53 8.91
N TYR A 3 -12.59 3.35 8.32
CA TYR A 3 -12.77 3.96 7.01
C TYR A 3 -11.57 3.65 6.12
N ARG A 4 -11.81 3.51 4.82
CA ARG A 4 -10.78 3.10 3.87
C ARG A 4 -10.61 4.10 2.74
N THR A 5 -9.35 4.36 2.41
CA THR A 5 -8.93 5.07 1.19
C THR A 5 -7.93 4.21 0.46
N ILE A 6 -8.07 4.10 -0.86
CA ILE A 6 -7.15 3.34 -1.71
C ILE A 6 -6.47 4.25 -2.73
N CYS A 7 -5.27 3.88 -3.13
CA CYS A 7 -4.61 4.41 -4.31
C CYS A 7 -4.15 3.25 -5.19
N ILE A 8 -4.44 3.33 -6.49
CA ILE A 8 -4.05 2.33 -7.48
C ILE A 8 -3.00 2.93 -8.40
N ALA A 9 -1.88 2.22 -8.60
CA ALA A 9 -0.79 2.68 -9.45
C ALA A 9 -0.12 1.51 -10.20
N GLY A 10 0.33 1.78 -11.43
CA GLY A 10 1.19 0.90 -12.20
C GLY A 10 2.67 1.21 -11.97
N LEU A 11 3.49 0.16 -11.95
CA LEU A 11 4.95 0.23 -11.91
C LEU A 11 5.52 -0.54 -13.10
N ARG A 12 6.51 0.03 -13.80
CA ARG A 12 7.20 -0.63 -14.92
C ARG A 12 8.72 -0.61 -14.83
N ASP A 13 9.31 0.24 -13.99
CA ASP A 13 10.77 0.29 -13.89
C ASP A 13 11.31 -1.04 -13.30
N PRO A 14 12.11 -1.82 -14.05
CA PRO A 14 12.65 -3.09 -13.57
C PRO A 14 13.56 -2.94 -12.36
N ILE A 15 14.19 -1.78 -12.14
CA ILE A 15 15.01 -1.51 -10.95
C ILE A 15 14.12 -1.33 -9.72
N MET A 16 13.04 -0.56 -9.86
CA MET A 16 12.07 -0.39 -8.77
C MET A 16 11.34 -1.69 -8.46
N ILE A 17 10.93 -2.44 -9.48
CA ILE A 17 10.28 -3.76 -9.31
C ILE A 17 11.16 -4.70 -8.49
N LYS A 18 12.47 -4.72 -8.72
CA LYS A 18 13.44 -5.52 -7.94
C LYS A 18 13.61 -5.04 -6.50
N GLN A 19 13.36 -3.77 -6.22
CA GLN A 19 13.55 -3.13 -4.90
C GLN A 19 12.20 -2.82 -4.22
N ILE A 20 11.10 -3.44 -4.66
CA ILE A 20 9.76 -3.09 -4.19
C ILE A 20 9.56 -3.37 -2.69
N ASP A 21 10.23 -4.39 -2.14
CA ASP A 21 10.23 -4.68 -0.70
C ASP A 21 10.86 -3.56 0.13
N GLU A 22 12.02 -3.07 -0.32
CA GLU A 22 12.73 -1.97 0.32
C GLU A 22 11.92 -0.68 0.24
N CYS A 23 11.24 -0.46 -0.89
CA CYS A 23 10.31 0.64 -1.08
C CYS A 23 9.13 0.58 -0.11
N GLU A 24 8.45 -0.57 -0.01
CA GLU A 24 7.32 -0.76 0.90
C GLU A 24 7.76 -0.51 2.35
N LYS A 25 8.87 -1.13 2.77
CA LYS A 25 9.42 -0.96 4.11
C LYS A 25 9.73 0.50 4.40
N HIS A 26 10.41 1.19 3.48
CA HIS A 26 10.73 2.61 3.64
C HIS A 26 9.48 3.47 3.82
N VAL A 27 8.43 3.21 3.05
CA VAL A 27 7.17 3.97 3.14
C VAL A 27 6.49 3.71 4.47
N ARG A 28 6.44 2.45 4.94
CA ARG A 28 5.92 2.10 6.27
C ARG A 28 6.66 2.83 7.38
N ASP A 29 7.99 2.76 7.38
CA ASP A 29 8.83 3.42 8.39
C ASP A 29 8.66 4.95 8.37
N THR A 30 8.55 5.53 7.17
CA THR A 30 8.33 6.98 6.99
C THR A 30 6.96 7.41 7.51
N VAL A 31 5.91 6.65 7.22
CA VAL A 31 4.55 6.91 7.74
C VAL A 31 4.53 6.79 9.25
N LEU A 32 5.09 5.72 9.82
CA LEU A 32 5.18 5.52 11.27
C LEU A 32 5.92 6.67 11.97
N THR A 33 7.00 7.16 11.37
CA THR A 33 7.79 8.28 11.91
C THR A 33 7.01 9.59 11.84
N TYR A 34 6.41 9.90 10.68
CA TYR A 34 5.70 11.16 10.44
C TYR A 34 4.43 11.28 11.29
N PHE A 35 3.70 10.17 11.45
CA PHE A 35 2.48 10.09 12.27
C PHE A 35 2.75 9.49 13.66
N SER A 36 3.93 9.73 14.23
CA SER A 36 4.34 9.19 15.55
C SER A 36 3.47 9.67 16.72
N ASN A 37 2.71 10.74 16.52
CA ASN A 37 1.70 11.25 17.47
C ASN A 37 0.35 10.52 17.40
N ILE A 38 0.18 9.60 16.45
CA ILE A 38 -1.03 8.79 16.25
C ILE A 38 -0.71 7.36 16.66
N SER A 39 -1.60 6.71 17.40
CA SER A 39 -1.44 5.30 17.75
C SER A 39 -1.30 4.45 16.48
N PRO A 40 -0.31 3.56 16.36
CA PRO A 40 -0.22 2.62 15.24
C PRO A 40 -1.43 1.68 15.11
N GLU A 41 -2.25 1.57 16.16
CA GLU A 41 -3.51 0.80 16.16
C GLU A 41 -4.67 1.56 15.50
N ASP A 42 -4.56 2.88 15.37
CA ASP A 42 -5.61 3.74 14.80
C ASP A 42 -5.64 3.71 13.26
N TYR A 43 -4.62 3.11 12.63
CA TYR A 43 -4.55 2.95 11.19
C TYR A 43 -3.80 1.69 10.76
N SER A 44 -3.96 1.31 9.51
CA SER A 44 -3.24 0.20 8.89
C SER A 44 -2.90 0.56 7.45
N LEU A 45 -1.64 0.34 7.09
CA LEU A 45 -1.16 0.41 5.72
C LEU A 45 -1.09 -1.00 5.14
N ILE A 46 -1.76 -1.21 4.01
CA ILE A 46 -1.82 -2.49 3.32
C ILE A 46 -1.37 -2.25 1.88
N PHE A 47 -0.47 -3.09 1.38
CA PHE A 47 0.04 -3.02 0.02
C PHE A 47 -0.33 -4.31 -0.69
N HIS A 48 -1.10 -4.20 -1.76
CA HIS A 48 -1.40 -5.32 -2.64
C HIS A 48 -0.56 -5.16 -3.91
N ILE A 49 0.27 -6.15 -4.22
CA ILE A 49 1.19 -6.11 -5.37
C ILE A 49 0.81 -7.20 -6.38
N TYR A 50 -0.09 -6.86 -7.29
CA TYR A 50 -0.47 -7.73 -8.40
C TYR A 50 0.66 -7.81 -9.43
N GLY A 51 0.87 -9.00 -9.98
CA GLY A 51 2.07 -9.33 -10.77
C GLY A 51 3.23 -9.88 -9.95
N ARG A 52 3.11 -9.89 -8.61
CA ARG A 52 4.05 -10.56 -7.70
C ARG A 52 3.34 -11.64 -6.86
N ASN A 53 2.60 -11.22 -5.85
CA ASN A 53 1.96 -12.12 -4.88
C ASN A 53 0.68 -11.51 -4.27
N GLY A 54 0.05 -10.53 -4.94
CA GLY A 54 -1.11 -9.80 -4.40
C GLY A 54 -2.36 -10.64 -4.10
N VAL A 55 -2.43 -11.91 -4.53
CA VAL A 55 -3.54 -12.83 -4.22
C VAL A 55 -3.18 -13.80 -3.10
N MET A 56 -2.08 -14.56 -3.26
CA MET A 56 -1.70 -15.62 -2.31
C MET A 56 -0.76 -15.14 -1.19
N GLY A 57 -0.23 -13.91 -1.28
CA GLY A 57 0.74 -13.38 -0.31
C GLY A 57 1.93 -14.31 -0.13
N GLU A 58 2.22 -14.68 1.11
CA GLU A 58 3.30 -15.62 1.46
C GLU A 58 3.08 -17.05 0.92
N LEU A 59 1.85 -17.41 0.59
CA LEU A 59 1.51 -18.72 0.03
C LEU A 59 1.77 -18.82 -1.47
N GLU A 60 2.18 -17.73 -2.14
CA GLU A 60 2.50 -17.76 -3.57
C GLU A 60 3.65 -18.75 -3.84
N PRO A 61 3.44 -19.81 -4.63
CA PRO A 61 4.48 -20.79 -4.93
C PRO A 61 5.62 -20.22 -5.80
N ARG A 62 5.36 -19.22 -6.65
CA ARG A 62 6.37 -18.58 -7.49
C ARG A 62 6.98 -17.38 -6.78
N LYS A 63 8.15 -17.58 -6.16
CA LYS A 63 8.85 -16.53 -5.39
C LYS A 63 9.59 -15.50 -6.24
N GLU A 64 9.92 -15.83 -7.48
CA GLU A 64 10.62 -14.92 -8.38
C GLU A 64 9.65 -14.02 -9.15
N ILE A 65 9.91 -12.71 -9.15
CA ILE A 65 9.15 -11.73 -9.91
C ILE A 65 9.63 -11.74 -11.36
N THR A 66 8.84 -12.33 -12.26
CA THR A 66 9.11 -12.34 -13.71
C THR A 66 8.25 -11.35 -14.50
N SER A 67 7.43 -10.55 -13.81
CA SER A 67 6.50 -9.60 -14.43
C SER A 67 7.21 -8.35 -14.93
N HIS A 68 6.83 -7.86 -16.11
CA HIS A 68 7.33 -6.60 -16.67
C HIS A 68 6.65 -5.36 -16.07
N GLU A 69 5.47 -5.54 -15.47
CA GLU A 69 4.70 -4.51 -14.79
C GLU A 69 4.11 -5.07 -13.50
N LEU A 70 3.94 -4.20 -12.51
CA LEU A 70 3.19 -4.48 -11.29
C LEU A 70 2.03 -3.49 -11.15
N CYS A 71 0.92 -3.96 -10.60
CA CYS A 71 -0.15 -3.09 -10.10
C CYS A 71 -0.06 -3.06 -8.57
N LEU A 72 0.19 -1.86 -8.04
CA LEU A 72 0.22 -1.56 -6.63
C LEU A 72 -1.12 -0.96 -6.20
N ILE A 73 -1.78 -1.59 -5.25
CA ILE A 73 -2.88 -0.98 -4.51
C ILE A 73 -2.38 -0.67 -3.10
N LEU A 74 -2.17 0.61 -2.82
CA LEU A 74 -2.02 1.10 -1.46
C LEU A 74 -3.42 1.23 -0.86
N GLU A 75 -3.66 0.53 0.24
CA GLU A 75 -4.89 0.62 1.01
C GLU A 75 -4.54 1.15 2.41
N VAL A 76 -5.27 2.19 2.82
CA VAL A 76 -5.18 2.74 4.16
C VAL A 76 -6.54 2.59 4.83
N VAL A 77 -6.55 1.91 5.98
CA VAL A 77 -7.71 1.81 6.85
C VAL A 77 -7.43 2.59 8.12
N ALA A 78 -8.34 3.46 8.57
CA ALA A 78 -8.16 4.25 9.78
C ALA A 78 -9.47 4.43 10.56
N LYS A 79 -9.40 4.98 11.78
CA LYS A 79 -10.58 5.20 12.63
C LYS A 79 -11.63 6.16 12.05
N ASP A 80 -11.21 7.09 11.20
CA ASP A 80 -12.07 8.04 10.49
C ASP A 80 -11.58 8.29 9.05
N GLN A 81 -12.45 8.83 8.20
CA GLN A 81 -12.18 9.00 6.77
C GLN A 81 -11.11 10.08 6.48
N GLU A 82 -11.03 11.10 7.33
CA GLU A 82 -10.05 12.18 7.17
C GLU A 82 -8.63 11.67 7.42
N LEU A 83 -8.45 10.86 8.46
CA LEU A 83 -7.18 10.21 8.75
C LEU A 83 -6.79 9.21 7.65
N ALA A 84 -7.74 8.40 7.16
CA ALA A 84 -7.48 7.47 6.05
C ALA A 84 -7.01 8.21 4.79
N ASN A 85 -7.67 9.34 4.45
CA ASN A 85 -7.28 10.19 3.32
C ASN A 85 -5.90 10.80 3.51
N THR A 86 -5.63 11.36 4.70
CA THR A 86 -4.38 12.06 5.01
C THR A 86 -3.18 11.11 4.93
N ILE A 87 -3.30 9.94 5.55
CA ILE A 87 -2.24 8.92 5.53
C ILE A 87 -2.06 8.36 4.11
N CYS A 88 -3.15 8.10 3.37
CA CYS A 88 -3.07 7.62 1.98
C CYS A 88 -2.34 8.63 1.08
N ALA A 89 -2.71 9.91 1.14
CA ALA A 89 -2.08 10.96 0.35
C ALA A 89 -0.58 11.11 0.67
N PHE A 90 -0.23 11.04 1.95
CA PHE A 90 1.18 11.09 2.38
C PHE A 90 1.96 9.87 1.88
N ALA A 91 1.47 8.66 2.16
CA ALA A 91 2.13 7.42 1.74
C ALA A 91 2.28 7.30 0.21
N ARG A 92 1.25 7.69 -0.55
CA ARG A 92 1.29 7.78 -2.02
C ARG A 92 2.36 8.76 -2.50
N SER A 93 2.47 9.93 -1.88
CA SER A 93 3.49 10.92 -2.21
C SER A 93 4.90 10.38 -1.93
N THR A 94 5.10 9.72 -0.78
CA THR A 94 6.38 9.07 -0.43
C THR A 94 6.74 7.97 -1.43
N LEU A 95 5.80 7.10 -1.81
CA LEU A 95 6.00 6.08 -2.84
C LEU A 95 6.43 6.68 -4.19
N MET A 96 5.73 7.74 -4.63
CA MET A 96 5.98 8.39 -5.92
C MET A 96 7.39 8.97 -6.01
N HIS A 97 7.93 9.46 -4.89
CA HIS A 97 9.24 10.12 -4.83
C HIS A 97 10.36 9.25 -4.28
N TYR A 98 10.08 8.02 -3.86
CA TYR A 98 11.06 7.10 -3.28
C TYR A 98 12.33 7.03 -4.16
N SER A 99 13.48 7.27 -3.53
CA SER A 99 14.78 7.20 -4.19
C SER A 99 15.37 5.81 -3.95
N TYR A 100 15.73 5.13 -5.04
CA TYR A 100 16.28 3.78 -5.01
C TYR A 100 17.60 3.73 -5.78
N LYS A 101 18.44 2.75 -5.45
CA LYS A 101 19.79 2.64 -6.02
C LYS A 101 19.68 2.35 -7.52
N GLY A 102 20.36 3.18 -8.33
CA GLY A 102 20.38 3.04 -9.79
C GLY A 102 19.20 3.69 -10.50
N ARG A 103 18.36 4.47 -9.79
CA ARG A 103 17.30 5.26 -10.40
C ARG A 103 17.87 6.24 -11.44
N ILE A 104 17.37 6.15 -12.66
CA ILE A 104 17.67 7.08 -13.76
C ILE A 104 16.54 8.12 -13.90
N ALA A 105 15.30 7.72 -13.62
CA ALA A 105 14.13 8.59 -13.73
C ALA A 105 14.20 9.79 -12.78
N THR A 106 14.00 10.99 -13.31
CA THR A 106 13.91 12.24 -12.54
C THR A 106 12.49 12.57 -12.08
N ALA A 107 11.49 11.96 -12.71
CA ALA A 107 10.07 12.12 -12.42
C ALA A 107 9.53 11.00 -11.50
N GLY A 108 8.22 11.01 -11.21
CA GLY A 108 7.58 10.07 -10.30
C GLY A 108 7.65 8.60 -10.76
N ASN A 109 7.72 7.68 -9.79
CA ASN A 109 7.92 6.26 -10.05
C ASN A 109 6.64 5.48 -10.42
N LEU A 110 5.47 6.14 -10.30
CA LEU A 110 4.16 5.53 -10.35
C LEU A 110 3.32 6.12 -11.49
N ALA A 111 2.60 5.25 -12.20
CA ALA A 111 1.58 5.66 -13.17
C ALA A 111 0.18 5.52 -12.56
N PHE A 112 -0.53 6.63 -12.38
CA PHE A 112 -1.89 6.63 -11.82
C PHE A 112 -2.94 6.58 -12.93
N PRO A 113 -3.82 5.56 -12.96
CA PRO A 113 -4.89 5.47 -13.95
C PRO A 113 -6.08 6.39 -13.63
N TYR A 114 -6.19 6.92 -12.40
CA TYR A 114 -7.33 7.72 -11.96
C TYR A 114 -6.89 9.09 -11.42
N ALA A 115 -7.78 10.07 -11.57
CA ALA A 115 -7.68 11.41 -10.99
C ALA A 115 -9.05 11.78 -10.38
N PRO A 116 -9.17 12.01 -9.06
CA PRO A 116 -8.09 11.92 -8.06
C PRO A 116 -7.54 10.50 -7.92
N SER A 117 -6.25 10.38 -7.56
CA SER A 117 -5.57 9.10 -7.38
C SER A 117 -5.82 8.47 -6.00
N ASP A 118 -6.27 9.28 -5.04
CA ASP A 118 -6.74 8.84 -3.72
C ASP A 118 -8.26 8.66 -3.78
N ILE A 119 -8.75 7.44 -3.55
CA ILE A 119 -10.15 7.05 -3.72
C ILE A 119 -10.71 6.64 -2.36
N PRO A 120 -11.54 7.49 -1.72
CA PRO A 120 -12.28 7.11 -0.53
C PRO A 120 -13.29 6.02 -0.86
N THR A 121 -13.28 4.93 -0.09
CA THR A 121 -14.23 3.81 -0.24
C THR A 121 -15.21 3.70 0.93
N GLY A 122 -15.12 4.63 1.89
CA GLY A 122 -16.06 4.76 3.00
C GLY A 122 -15.82 3.77 4.14
N ALA A 123 -16.89 3.51 4.89
CA ALA A 123 -16.85 2.65 6.06
C ALA A 123 -16.55 1.18 5.68
N VAL A 124 -15.68 0.55 6.44
CA VAL A 124 -15.31 -0.86 6.29
C VAL A 124 -15.65 -1.66 7.53
N TYR A 125 -16.03 -2.91 7.30
CA TYR A 125 -16.51 -3.82 8.32
C TYR A 125 -15.58 -5.03 8.39
N ARG A 126 -15.17 -5.39 9.60
CA ARG A 126 -14.48 -6.66 9.84
C ARG A 126 -15.53 -7.75 9.95
N PHE A 127 -15.40 -8.78 9.11
CA PHE A 127 -16.17 -10.00 9.27
C PHE A 127 -15.72 -10.71 10.56
N ASN A 128 -16.66 -10.97 11.48
CA ASN A 128 -16.40 -11.69 12.71
C ASN A 128 -17.23 -12.98 12.70
N ILE A 129 -16.58 -14.14 12.75
CA ILE A 129 -17.26 -15.41 13.05
C ILE A 129 -17.13 -15.63 14.55
N HIS A 130 -18.26 -15.57 15.27
CA HIS A 130 -18.35 -16.15 16.61
C HIS A 130 -18.79 -17.60 16.45
N HIS A 131 -17.85 -18.54 16.56
CA HIS A 131 -18.18 -19.95 16.69
C HIS A 131 -17.95 -20.38 18.15
N LEU A 132 -19.03 -20.63 18.88
CA LEU A 132 -18.98 -21.42 20.11
C LEU A 132 -18.75 -22.88 19.68
N VAL A 133 -17.50 -23.33 19.77
CA VAL A 133 -17.20 -24.76 19.71
C VAL A 133 -17.49 -25.31 21.10
N GLU A 134 -18.59 -26.05 21.26
CA GLU A 134 -18.69 -27.01 22.37
C GLU A 134 -17.69 -28.14 22.09
N VAL A 135 -16.81 -28.39 23.06
CA VAL A 135 -15.82 -29.48 23.05
C VAL A 135 -16.48 -30.76 23.55
#